data_AF-A0A7Y4QED7-F1
#
_entry.id   AF-A0A7Y4QED7-F1
#
_cell.length_a   1.000
_cell.length_b   1.000
_cell.length_c   1.000
_cell.angle_alpha   90.00
_cell.angle_beta   90.00
_cell.angle_gamma   90.00
#
_symmetry.space_group_name_H-M   'P 1'
#
loop_
_entity.id
_entity.type
_entity.pdbx_description
1 polymer ?
#
loop_
_entity_poly.entity_id
_entity_poly.type
_entity_poly.pdbx_seq_one_letter_code
_entity_poly.pdbx_strand_id
1 'polypeptide(L)'
;TEAALRELKEEAGLDGCRVLGVSERVYQYDFPESFRRFRPDNVKGQRIEYVFALAPKDAIVTVDGVEVDSSVWVEMEQVGQYVKRSEYLEIVKGLYDEATKFIG
;
A
#
# COMPACT_ATOMS: atom_id res chain seq x y z
N THR A 1 9.83 -8.45 -3.43
CA THR A 1 9.25 -7.79 -4.62
C THR A 1 8.25 -8.68 -5.34
N GLU A 2 8.55 -9.96 -5.58
CA GLU A 2 7.61 -10.90 -6.23
C GLU A 2 6.26 -11.02 -5.49
N ALA A 3 6.28 -11.05 -4.15
CA ALA A 3 5.06 -11.05 -3.34
C ALA A 3 4.17 -9.81 -3.59
N ALA A 4 4.75 -8.61 -3.65
CA ALA A 4 4.01 -7.37 -3.87
C ALA A 4 3.36 -7.32 -5.26
N LEU A 5 4.03 -7.84 -6.30
CA LEU A 5 3.45 -7.95 -7.64
C LEU A 5 2.32 -8.98 -7.71
N ARG A 6 2.46 -10.09 -6.95
CA ARG A 6 1.42 -11.11 -6.85
C ARG A 6 0.18 -10.54 -6.16
N GLU A 7 0.33 -9.85 -5.03
CA GLU A 7 -0.76 -9.16 -4.31
C GLU A 7 -1.44 -8.11 -5.20
N LEU A 8 -0.66 -7.28 -5.91
CA LEU A 8 -1.19 -6.26 -6.83
C LEU A 8 -2.07 -6.87 -7.94
N LYS A 9 -1.75 -8.09 -8.37
CA LYS A 9 -2.57 -8.83 -9.34
C LYS A 9 -3.78 -9.50 -8.70
N GLU A 10 -3.63 -10.12 -7.54
CA GLU A 10 -4.69 -10.86 -6.85
C GLU A 10 -5.78 -9.93 -6.28
N GLU A 11 -5.39 -8.83 -5.64
CA GLU A 11 -6.30 -7.94 -4.90
C GLU A 11 -6.83 -6.77 -5.75
N ALA A 12 -6.09 -6.36 -6.79
CA ALA A 12 -6.42 -5.19 -7.60
C ALA A 12 -6.55 -5.49 -9.11
N GLY A 13 -6.33 -6.74 -9.53
CA GLY A 13 -6.46 -7.17 -10.93
C GLY A 13 -5.48 -6.48 -11.89
N LEU A 14 -4.44 -5.82 -11.36
CA LEU A 14 -3.51 -5.04 -12.16
C LEU A 14 -2.43 -5.96 -12.75
N ASP A 15 -2.33 -5.95 -14.08
CA ASP A 15 -1.27 -6.61 -14.83
C ASP A 15 -0.44 -5.58 -15.61
N GLY A 16 0.76 -5.97 -16.02
CA GLY A 16 1.65 -5.11 -16.81
C GLY A 16 2.31 -3.96 -16.01
N CYS A 17 2.27 -4.00 -14.68
CA CYS A 17 2.93 -3.02 -13.84
C CYS A 17 4.47 -3.14 -13.93
N ARG A 18 5.16 -2.00 -14.09
CA ARG A 18 6.62 -1.94 -14.06
C ARG A 18 7.09 -1.54 -12.67
N VAL A 19 7.80 -2.42 -11.97
CA VAL A 19 8.43 -2.09 -10.69
C VAL A 19 9.50 -1.01 -10.92
N LEU A 20 9.43 0.05 -10.11
CA LEU A 20 10.38 1.16 -10.12
C LEU A 20 11.47 0.97 -9.06
N GLY A 21 11.12 0.41 -7.91
CA GLY A 21 12.04 0.21 -6.79
C GLY A 21 11.32 -0.21 -5.51
N VAL A 22 12.08 -0.30 -4.43
CA VAL A 22 11.59 -0.60 -3.08
C VAL A 22 12.04 0.55 -2.18
N SER A 23 11.15 1.04 -1.32
CA SER A 23 11.51 2.08 -0.35
C SER A 23 12.26 1.47 0.84
N GLU A 24 13.22 2.23 1.38
CA GLU A 24 13.84 1.91 2.68
C GLU A 24 12.92 2.21 3.86
N ARG A 25 11.81 2.94 3.64
CA ARG A 25 10.83 3.25 4.68
C ARG A 25 10.08 1.99 5.07
N VAL A 26 9.92 1.82 6.38
CA VAL A 26 9.14 0.76 6.99
C VAL A 26 8.13 1.40 7.92
N TYR A 27 6.86 1.02 7.79
CA TYR A 27 5.84 1.39 8.77
C TYR A 27 5.51 0.20 9.65
N GLN A 28 5.75 0.33 10.95
CA GLN A 28 5.52 -0.74 11.91
C GLN A 28 4.74 -0.23 13.11
N TYR A 29 3.79 -1.03 13.56
CA TYR A 29 2.99 -0.72 14.74
C TYR A 29 2.51 -1.99 15.43
N ASP A 30 2.31 -1.90 16.74
CA ASP A 30 1.69 -2.97 17.51
C ASP A 30 0.17 -2.89 17.43
N PHE A 31 -0.48 -4.04 17.42
CA PHE A 31 -1.92 -4.12 17.56
C PHE A 31 -2.35 -3.64 18.95
N PRO A 32 -3.53 -3.01 19.08
CA PRO A 32 -4.09 -2.72 20.38
C PRO A 32 -4.37 -4.04 21.13
N GLU A 33 -4.24 -4.02 22.45
CA GLU A 33 -4.43 -5.21 23.30
C GLU A 33 -5.79 -5.89 23.08
N SER A 34 -6.84 -5.08 22.87
CA SER A 34 -8.19 -5.53 22.55
C SER A 34 -8.30 -6.32 21.24
N PHE A 35 -7.37 -6.14 20.32
CA PHE A 35 -7.29 -6.88 19.06
C PHE A 35 -6.36 -8.09 19.15
N ARG A 36 -5.29 -8.03 19.97
CA ARG A 36 -4.34 -9.13 20.15
C ARG A 36 -5.00 -10.41 20.69
N ARG A 37 -6.05 -10.29 21.51
CA ARG A 37 -6.77 -11.44 22.10
C ARG A 37 -7.34 -12.45 21.09
N PHE A 38 -7.42 -12.08 19.82
CA PHE A 38 -7.93 -12.93 18.74
C PHE A 38 -6.83 -13.41 17.77
N ARG A 39 -5.55 -13.14 18.09
CA ARG A 39 -4.41 -13.49 17.25
C ARG A 39 -3.50 -14.47 18.01
N PRO A 40 -2.72 -15.31 17.28
CA PRO A 40 -1.67 -16.10 17.90
C PRO A 40 -0.73 -15.22 18.72
N ASP A 41 -0.26 -15.71 19.88
CA ASP A 41 0.56 -14.93 20.83
C ASP A 41 1.87 -14.38 20.23
N ASN A 42 2.36 -15.01 19.16
CA ASN A 42 3.54 -14.58 18.43
C ASN A 42 3.26 -13.43 17.42
N VAL A 43 2.02 -13.03 17.21
CA VAL A 43 1.61 -11.96 16.29
C VAL A 43 1.15 -10.74 17.08
N LYS A 44 2.03 -9.74 17.21
CA LYS A 44 1.82 -8.58 18.09
C LYS A 44 1.52 -7.28 17.36
N GLY A 45 1.67 -7.26 16.04
CA GLY A 45 1.56 -6.06 15.22
C GLY A 45 1.75 -6.37 13.75
N GLN A 46 1.97 -5.31 12.97
CA GLN A 46 2.23 -5.38 11.54
C GLN A 46 3.44 -4.54 11.17
N ARG A 47 4.20 -5.03 10.19
CA ARG A 47 5.31 -4.34 9.55
C ARG A 47 5.02 -4.28 8.06
N ILE A 48 5.01 -3.06 7.51
CA ILE A 48 4.68 -2.77 6.12
C ILE A 48 5.93 -2.26 5.42
N GLU A 49 6.26 -2.89 4.30
CA GLU A 49 7.27 -2.46 3.34
C GLU A 49 6.60 -1.99 2.06
N TYR A 50 7.26 -1.12 1.31
CA TYR A 50 6.66 -0.46 0.15
C TYR A 50 7.46 -0.75 -1.12
N VAL A 51 6.73 -1.15 -2.17
CA VAL A 51 7.26 -1.32 -3.52
C VAL A 51 6.59 -0.30 -4.43
N PHE A 52 7.38 0.41 -5.21
CA PHE A 52 6.88 1.35 -6.20
C PHE A 52 6.68 0.65 -7.53
N ALA A 53 5.51 0.86 -8.14
CA ALA A 53 5.20 0.33 -9.44
C ALA A 53 4.46 1.37 -10.29
N LEU A 54 4.72 1.35 -11.60
CA LEU A 54 4.02 2.14 -12.59
C LEU A 54 2.97 1.27 -13.27
N ALA A 55 1.71 1.67 -13.17
CA ALA A 55 0.61 1.02 -13.87
C ALA A 55 0.46 1.53 -15.32
N PRO A 56 -0.09 0.72 -16.23
CA PRO A 56 -0.54 1.19 -17.54
C PRO A 56 -1.54 2.36 -17.41
N LYS A 57 -1.57 3.27 -18.39
CA LYS A 57 -2.45 4.44 -18.36
C LYS A 57 -3.94 4.07 -18.35
N ASP A 58 -4.26 2.96 -18.99
CA ASP A 58 -5.59 2.36 -19.13
C ASP A 58 -5.84 1.23 -18.12
N ALA A 59 -5.03 1.17 -17.05
CA ALA A 59 -5.19 0.20 -15.99
C ALA A 59 -6.58 0.31 -15.33
N ILE A 60 -7.32 -0.80 -15.37
CA ILE A 60 -8.61 -0.94 -14.68
C ILE A 60 -8.35 -1.74 -13.41
N VAL A 61 -8.64 -1.14 -12.26
CA VAL A 61 -8.59 -1.85 -10.98
C VAL A 61 -9.84 -2.72 -10.85
N THR A 62 -9.63 -4.01 -10.62
CA THR A 62 -10.69 -4.97 -10.31
C THR A 62 -10.41 -5.57 -8.95
N VAL A 63 -11.19 -5.16 -7.95
CA VAL A 63 -10.99 -5.60 -6.57
C VAL A 63 -11.58 -7.00 -6.34
N ASP A 64 -11.00 -7.76 -5.42
CA ASP A 64 -11.40 -9.13 -5.12
C ASP A 64 -12.71 -9.25 -4.30
N GLY A 65 -13.10 -8.17 -3.61
CA GLY A 65 -14.25 -8.14 -2.71
C GLY A 65 -14.07 -8.94 -1.42
N VAL A 66 -12.86 -9.42 -1.14
CA VAL A 66 -12.52 -10.20 0.06
C VAL A 66 -11.62 -9.38 0.98
N GLU A 67 -10.49 -8.91 0.46
CA GLU A 67 -9.57 -8.04 1.18
C GLU A 67 -9.79 -6.57 0.83
N VAL A 68 -10.18 -6.29 -0.42
CA VAL A 68 -10.47 -4.94 -0.92
C VAL A 68 -11.90 -4.88 -1.42
N ASP A 69 -12.71 -4.00 -0.82
CA ASP A 69 -14.11 -3.80 -1.19
C ASP A 69 -14.30 -2.78 -2.33
N SER A 70 -13.37 -1.83 -2.43
CA SER A 70 -13.44 -0.71 -3.35
C SER A 70 -12.06 -0.08 -3.56
N SER A 71 -11.88 0.59 -4.70
CA SER A 71 -10.64 1.29 -5.05
C SER A 71 -10.93 2.61 -5.75
N VAL A 72 -10.05 3.58 -5.55
CA VAL A 72 -10.08 4.84 -6.27
C VAL A 72 -8.66 5.32 -6.54
N TRP A 73 -8.40 5.74 -7.78
CA TRP A 73 -7.20 6.49 -8.11
C TRP A 73 -7.37 7.93 -7.63
N VAL A 74 -6.39 8.45 -6.88
CA VAL A 74 -6.44 9.79 -6.30
C VAL A 74 -5.16 10.53 -6.59
N GLU A 75 -5.28 11.84 -6.77
CA GLU A 75 -4.13 12.73 -6.79
C GLU A 75 -3.56 12.89 -5.37
N MET A 76 -2.27 13.22 -5.27
CA MET A 76 -1.58 13.32 -3.98
C MET A 76 -2.23 14.36 -3.06
N GLU A 77 -2.76 15.46 -3.61
CA GLU A 77 -3.47 16.51 -2.89
C GLU A 77 -4.79 16.00 -2.26
N GLN A 78 -5.36 14.92 -2.80
CA GLN A 78 -6.62 14.35 -2.35
C GLN A 78 -6.44 13.25 -1.30
N VAL A 79 -5.22 12.72 -1.11
CA VAL A 79 -5.00 11.53 -0.25
C VAL A 79 -5.46 11.76 1.20
N GLY A 80 -5.33 12.98 1.73
CA GLY A 80 -5.79 13.33 3.09
C GLY A 80 -7.32 13.25 3.27
N GLN A 81 -8.07 13.16 2.17
CA GLN A 81 -9.51 12.91 2.20
C GLN A 81 -9.82 11.46 2.58
N TYR A 82 -8.89 10.52 2.32
CA TYR A 82 -9.05 9.09 2.54
C TYR A 82 -8.19 8.57 3.71
N VAL A 83 -6.94 9.02 3.82
CA VAL A 83 -6.03 8.64 4.90
C VAL A 83 -6.12 9.63 6.05
N LYS A 84 -6.78 9.24 7.14
CA LYS A 84 -7.05 10.11 8.30
C LYS A 84 -5.99 10.06 9.40
N ARG A 85 -5.25 8.96 9.52
CA ARG A 85 -4.17 8.84 10.51
C ARG A 85 -2.98 9.67 10.05
N SER A 86 -2.71 10.79 10.73
CA SER A 86 -1.67 11.76 10.36
C SER A 86 -0.29 11.11 10.20
N GLU A 87 0.10 10.24 11.12
CA GLU A 87 1.38 9.51 11.06
C GLU A 87 1.52 8.72 9.76
N TYR A 88 0.45 8.04 9.34
CA TYR A 88 0.44 7.23 8.12
C TYR A 88 0.38 8.12 6.87
N LEU A 89 -0.38 9.22 6.93
CA LEU A 89 -0.48 10.20 5.86
C LEU A 89 0.90 10.80 5.51
N GLU A 90 1.70 11.14 6.51
CA GLU A 90 3.06 11.66 6.28
C GLU A 90 3.99 10.60 5.66
N ILE A 91 3.81 9.33 5.99
CA ILE A 91 4.54 8.24 5.33
C ILE A 91 4.14 8.13 3.85
N VAL A 92 2.84 8.14 3.55
CA VAL A 92 2.33 8.06 2.17
C VAL A 92 2.85 9.22 1.31
N LYS A 93 2.83 10.45 1.83
CA LYS A 93 3.41 11.61 1.12
C LYS A 93 4.90 11.43 0.85
N GLY A 94 5.67 11.02 1.86
CA GLY A 94 7.10 10.78 1.70
C GLY A 94 7.43 9.65 0.71
N LEU A 95 6.59 8.62 0.65
CA LEU A 95 6.69 7.53 -0.32
C LEU A 95 6.40 8.00 -1.75
N TYR A 96 5.40 8.87 -1.94
CA TYR A 96 5.09 9.46 -3.24
C TYR A 96 6.25 10.32 -3.76
N ASP A 97 6.79 11.20 -2.91
CA ASP A 97 7.96 12.03 -3.25
C ASP A 97 9.20 11.17 -3.58
N GLU A 98 9.35 10.01 -2.96
CA GLU A 98 10.40 9.06 -3.28
C GLU A 98 10.16 8.37 -4.63
N ALA A 99 8.93 7.88 -4.87
CA ALA A 99 8.55 7.20 -6.11
C ALA A 99 8.71 8.09 -7.35
N THR A 100 8.34 9.36 -7.27
CA THR A 100 8.44 10.31 -8.40
C THR A 100 9.88 10.51 -8.88
N LYS A 101 10.88 10.33 -8.01
CA LYS A 101 12.30 10.40 -8.39
C LYS A 101 12.74 9.26 -9.30
N PHE A 102 12.02 8.14 -9.31
CA PHE A 102 12.29 7.00 -10.21
C PHE A 102 11.65 7.13 -11.59
N ILE A 103 10.75 8.11 -11.77
CA ILE A 103 10.02 8.36 -13.02
C ILE A 103 10.69 9.48 -13.83
N GLY A 104 11.70 10.15 -13.26
CA GLY A 104 12.52 11.20 -13.90
C GLY A 104 13.30 10.72 -15.12
#